data_AF-A0A537TD49-F1
#
_entry.id   AF-A0A537TD49-F1
#
_cell.length_a   1.000
_cell.length_b   1.000
_cell.length_c   1.000
_cell.angle_alpha   90.00
_cell.angle_beta   90.00
_cell.angle_gamma   90.00
#
_symmetry.space_group_name_H-M   'P 1'
#
loop_
_entity.id
_entity.type
_entity.pdbx_description
1 polymer ?
#
loop_
_entity_poly.entity_id
_entity_poly.type
_entity_poly.pdbx_seq_one_letter_code
_entity_poly.pdbx_strand_id
1 'polypeptide(L)'
;MAASDRFEVPPEMRALAEKSVEQARQAFDGFISAAHQAVSAFEGHAETARKGARDVTEKAMSFAEHNIASAFELAQDLVRAKDMQEVLRLQADYIRRQMQALTEQAKELGESTSKAAKDAVPPR
;
A
#
# COMPACT_ATOMS: atom_id res chain seq x y z
N MET A 1 -26.74 -4.49 -37.66
CA MET A 1 -26.53 -4.16 -36.23
C MET A 1 -25.28 -4.91 -35.80
N ALA A 2 -24.13 -4.23 -35.76
CA ALA A 2 -22.87 -4.87 -35.41
C ALA A 2 -22.86 -5.13 -33.90
N ALA A 3 -22.57 -6.38 -33.53
CA ALA A 3 -22.48 -6.83 -32.16
C ALA A 3 -21.52 -5.90 -31.40
N SER A 4 -22.00 -5.33 -30.30
CA SER A 4 -21.12 -4.77 -29.29
C SER A 4 -20.23 -5.91 -28.84
N ASP A 5 -18.95 -5.87 -29.22
CA ASP A 5 -17.87 -6.65 -28.62
C ASP A 5 -17.85 -6.33 -27.12
N ARG A 6 -18.73 -7.02 -26.41
CA ARG A 6 -18.83 -6.98 -24.97
C ARG A 6 -17.58 -7.71 -24.51
N PHE A 7 -16.62 -6.95 -24.00
CA PHE A 7 -15.34 -7.46 -23.50
C PHE A 7 -15.59 -8.35 -22.28
N GLU A 8 -16.09 -9.56 -22.51
CA GLU A 8 -16.41 -10.54 -21.47
C GLU A 8 -15.17 -11.40 -21.25
N VAL A 9 -14.48 -11.17 -20.12
CA VAL A 9 -13.38 -12.03 -19.70
C VAL A 9 -13.94 -13.43 -19.43
N PRO A 10 -13.42 -14.49 -20.10
CA PRO A 10 -13.86 -15.85 -19.87
C PRO A 10 -13.81 -16.24 -18.38
N PRO A 11 -14.82 -16.93 -17.84
CA PRO A 11 -14.90 -17.27 -16.42
C PRO A 11 -13.66 -17.99 -15.87
N GLU A 12 -13.03 -18.84 -16.68
CA GLU A 12 -11.83 -19.59 -16.32
C GLU A 12 -10.61 -18.67 -16.19
N MET A 13 -10.47 -17.70 -17.09
CA MET A 13 -9.40 -16.69 -17.02
C MET A 13 -9.58 -15.78 -15.81
N ARG A 14 -10.83 -15.40 -15.50
CA ARG A 14 -11.15 -14.65 -14.28
C ARG A 14 -10.80 -15.45 -13.03
N ALA A 15 -11.22 -16.70 -12.92
CA ALA A 15 -10.93 -17.55 -11.77
C ALA A 15 -9.41 -17.77 -11.57
N LEU A 16 -8.67 -17.96 -12.66
CA LEU A 16 -7.21 -18.05 -12.61
C LEU A 16 -6.58 -16.75 -12.12
N ALA A 17 -7.04 -15.60 -12.62
CA ALA A 17 -6.56 -14.29 -12.20
C ALA A 17 -6.89 -14.01 -10.72
N GLU A 18 -8.10 -14.33 -10.26
CA GLU A 18 -8.49 -14.19 -8.84
C GLU A 18 -7.58 -15.02 -7.94
N LYS A 19 -7.33 -16.29 -8.31
CA LYS A 19 -6.41 -17.16 -7.60
C LYS A 19 -4.99 -16.60 -7.59
N SER A 20 -4.53 -16.06 -8.71
CA SER A 20 -3.17 -15.50 -8.83
C SER A 20 -2.98 -14.26 -7.95
N VAL A 21 -3.99 -13.36 -7.92
CA VAL A 21 -4.00 -12.18 -7.06
C VAL A 21 -3.99 -12.59 -5.58
N GLU A 22 -4.80 -13.57 -5.21
CA GLU A 22 -4.86 -14.11 -3.84
C GLU A 22 -3.51 -14.73 -3.42
N GLN A 23 -2.90 -15.55 -4.27
CA GLN A 23 -1.59 -16.14 -4.00
C GLN A 23 -0.50 -15.09 -3.85
N ALA A 24 -0.50 -14.07 -4.70
CA ALA A 24 0.45 -12.96 -4.60
C ALA A 24 0.27 -12.16 -3.31
N ARG A 25 -0.98 -11.94 -2.87
CA ARG A 25 -1.28 -11.29 -1.59
C ARG A 25 -0.72 -12.09 -0.41
N GLN A 26 -0.96 -13.40 -0.38
CA GLN A 26 -0.44 -14.27 0.68
C GLN A 26 1.09 -14.29 0.74
N ALA A 27 1.75 -14.35 -0.42
CA ALA A 27 3.21 -14.29 -0.49
C ALA A 27 3.76 -12.95 0.03
N PHE A 28 3.06 -11.85 -0.29
CA PHE A 28 3.41 -10.53 0.19
C PHE A 28 3.23 -10.38 1.70
N ASP A 29 2.14 -10.87 2.27
CA ASP A 29 1.89 -10.86 3.72
C ASP A 29 3.00 -11.60 4.49
N GLY A 30 3.46 -12.74 3.95
CA GLY A 30 4.61 -13.47 4.49
C GLY A 30 5.92 -12.68 4.40
N PHE A 31 6.16 -11.99 3.28
CA PHE A 31 7.34 -11.15 3.09
C PHE A 31 7.37 -9.98 4.07
N ILE A 32 6.26 -9.25 4.23
CA ILE A 32 6.14 -8.13 5.18
C ILE A 32 6.34 -8.60 6.61
N SER A 33 5.75 -9.74 6.98
CA SER A 33 5.96 -10.33 8.31
C SER A 33 7.44 -10.61 8.58
N ALA A 34 8.16 -11.16 7.60
CA ALA A 34 9.61 -11.39 7.72
C ALA A 34 10.41 -10.08 7.77
N ALA A 35 10.01 -9.07 7.00
CA ALA A 35 10.65 -7.75 7.01
C ALA A 35 10.51 -7.07 8.39
N HIS A 36 9.32 -7.11 8.99
CA HIS A 36 9.08 -6.61 10.36
C HIS A 36 9.94 -7.29 11.41
N GLN A 37 10.08 -8.61 11.31
CA GLN A 37 10.93 -9.38 12.22
C GLN A 37 12.41 -8.99 12.07
N ALA A 38 12.88 -8.78 10.84
CA ALA A 38 14.25 -8.36 10.59
C ALA A 38 14.55 -6.97 11.14
N VAL A 39 13.64 -6.01 10.95
CA VAL A 39 13.75 -4.65 11.53
C VAL A 39 13.77 -4.73 13.05
N SER A 40 12.83 -5.48 13.65
CA SER A 40 12.76 -5.66 15.11
C SER A 40 14.03 -6.30 15.69
N ALA A 41 14.60 -7.30 15.01
CA ALA A 41 15.83 -7.96 15.43
C ALA A 41 17.07 -7.04 15.33
N PHE A 42 17.13 -6.20 14.30
CA PHE A 42 18.19 -5.21 14.13
C PHE A 42 18.15 -4.13 15.22
N GLU A 43 16.95 -3.71 15.63
CA GLU A 43 16.73 -2.74 16.71
C GLU A 43 17.16 -3.28 18.08
N GLY A 44 16.88 -4.55 18.38
CA GLY A 44 17.28 -5.20 19.64
C GLY A 44 18.80 -5.31 19.87
N HIS A 45 19.62 -4.99 18.86
CA HIS A 45 21.09 -4.98 18.95
C HIS A 45 21.72 -3.58 18.94
N ALA A 46 20.93 -2.52 18.73
CA ALA A 46 21.40 -1.14 18.58
C ALA A 46 20.66 -0.16 19.50
N GLU A 47 20.59 -0.48 20.80
CA GLU A 47 19.76 0.15 21.84
C GLU A 47 19.83 1.68 22.00
N THR A 48 20.83 2.39 21.45
CA THR A 48 21.04 3.81 21.77
C THR A 48 21.11 4.77 20.59
N ALA A 49 21.07 4.32 19.34
CA ALA A 49 21.54 5.17 18.25
C ALA A 49 20.52 6.02 17.49
N ARG A 50 19.19 5.78 17.43
CA ARG A 50 18.37 6.62 16.52
C ARG A 50 16.82 6.46 16.63
N LYS A 51 16.19 6.99 17.70
CA LYS A 51 14.71 7.15 17.76
C LYS A 51 14.12 7.77 16.48
N GLY A 52 14.78 8.81 15.95
CA GLY A 52 14.33 9.48 14.73
C GLY A 52 14.49 8.66 13.44
N ALA A 53 15.43 7.71 13.36
CA ALA A 53 15.51 6.85 12.17
C ALA A 53 14.54 5.68 12.26
N ARG A 54 14.25 5.18 13.47
CA ARG A 54 13.22 4.17 13.71
C ARG A 54 11.84 4.67 13.26
N ASP A 55 11.43 5.87 13.70
CA ASP A 55 10.13 6.44 13.30
C ASP A 55 10.01 6.60 11.78
N VAL A 56 11.11 6.93 11.09
CA VAL A 56 11.14 7.05 9.62
C VAL A 56 11.04 5.68 8.94
N THR A 57 11.76 4.67 9.44
CA THR A 57 11.69 3.30 8.92
C THR A 57 10.31 2.68 9.13
N GLU A 58 9.72 2.83 10.31
CA GLU A 58 8.36 2.35 10.60
C GLU A 58 7.32 3.01 9.68
N LYS A 59 7.42 4.34 9.47
CA LYS A 59 6.56 5.05 8.51
C LYS A 59 6.74 4.59 7.07
N ALA A 60 7.99 4.39 6.63
CA ALA A 60 8.27 3.91 5.29
C ALA A 60 7.69 2.51 5.05
N MET A 61 7.77 1.61 6.04
CA MET A 61 7.13 0.29 5.98
C MET A 61 5.61 0.40 5.92
N SER A 62 5.01 1.23 6.78
CA SER A 62 3.57 1.47 6.76
C SER A 62 3.07 2.01 5.41
N PHE A 63 3.79 2.93 4.79
CA PHE A 63 3.43 3.46 3.48
C PHE A 63 3.56 2.41 2.38
N ALA A 64 4.61 1.58 2.42
CA ALA A 64 4.79 0.47 1.49
C ALA A 64 3.65 -0.55 1.61
N GLU A 65 3.28 -0.94 2.83
CA GLU A 65 2.15 -1.83 3.10
C GLU A 65 0.83 -1.25 2.58
N HIS A 66 0.54 0.02 2.89
CA HIS A 66 -0.68 0.68 2.43
C HIS A 66 -0.76 0.75 0.90
N ASN A 67 0.34 1.09 0.24
CA ASN A 67 0.39 1.19 -1.23
C ASN A 67 0.18 -0.18 -1.88
N ILE A 68 0.80 -1.23 -1.33
CA ILE A 68 0.70 -2.58 -1.90
C ILE A 68 -0.68 -3.17 -1.62
N ALA A 69 -1.25 -2.97 -0.43
CA ALA A 69 -2.64 -3.36 -0.13
C ALA A 69 -3.62 -2.68 -1.10
N SER A 70 -3.48 -1.38 -1.33
CA SER A 70 -4.32 -0.62 -2.27
C SER A 70 -4.19 -1.14 -3.71
N ALA A 71 -2.98 -1.53 -4.12
CA ALA A 71 -2.76 -2.11 -5.45
C ALA A 71 -3.41 -3.50 -5.59
N PHE A 72 -3.38 -4.33 -4.54
CA PHE A 72 -4.06 -5.62 -4.53
C PHE A 72 -5.59 -5.49 -4.56
N GLU A 73 -6.15 -4.51 -3.85
CA GLU A 73 -7.58 -4.19 -3.93
C GLU A 73 -7.98 -3.82 -5.36
N LEU A 74 -7.24 -2.90 -6.00
CA LEU A 74 -7.50 -2.56 -7.40
C LEU A 74 -7.37 -3.79 -8.31
N ALA A 75 -6.34 -4.61 -8.14
CA ALA A 75 -6.15 -5.81 -8.96
C ALA A 75 -7.33 -6.79 -8.79
N GLN A 76 -7.82 -6.98 -7.56
CA GLN A 76 -8.97 -7.84 -7.29
C GLN A 76 -10.26 -7.29 -7.92
N ASP A 77 -10.49 -5.98 -7.80
CA ASP A 77 -11.65 -5.33 -8.40
C ASP A 77 -11.60 -5.37 -9.93
N LEU A 78 -10.42 -5.14 -10.54
CA LEU A 78 -10.22 -5.22 -11.98
C LEU A 78 -10.49 -6.62 -12.54
N VAL A 79 -10.07 -7.66 -11.83
CA VAL A 79 -10.35 -9.05 -12.24
C VAL A 79 -11.85 -9.36 -12.21
N ARG A 80 -12.60 -8.70 -11.31
CA ARG A 80 -14.05 -8.87 -11.16
C ARG A 80 -14.87 -7.95 -12.07
N ALA A 81 -14.25 -6.96 -12.68
CA ALA A 81 -14.90 -6.00 -13.56
C ALA A 81 -15.53 -6.70 -14.77
N LYS A 82 -16.75 -6.29 -15.11
CA LYS A 82 -17.59 -6.91 -16.14
C LYS A 82 -17.44 -6.25 -17.50
N ASP A 83 -17.01 -4.98 -17.50
CA ASP A 83 -16.85 -4.18 -18.71
C ASP A 83 -15.82 -3.05 -18.52
N MET A 84 -15.49 -2.39 -19.63
CA MET A 84 -14.51 -1.30 -19.65
C MET A 84 -14.98 -0.06 -18.87
N GLN A 85 -16.29 0.18 -18.75
CA GLN A 85 -16.79 1.31 -17.96
C GLN A 85 -16.53 1.09 -16.48
N GLU A 86 -16.70 -0.14 -15.99
CA GLU A 86 -16.35 -0.54 -14.63
C GLU A 86 -14.85 -0.42 -14.39
N VAL A 87 -14.00 -0.86 -15.32
CA VAL A 87 -12.53 -0.68 -15.23
C VAL A 87 -12.13 0.79 -15.10
N LEU A 88 -12.67 1.68 -15.94
CA LEU A 88 -12.37 3.12 -15.87
C LEU A 88 -12.82 3.74 -14.54
N ARG A 89 -13.97 3.30 -14.02
CA ARG A 89 -14.46 3.75 -12.72
C ARG A 89 -13.54 3.30 -11.60
N LEU A 90 -13.10 2.04 -11.61
CA LEU A 90 -12.17 1.49 -10.62
C LEU A 90 -10.83 2.23 -10.63
N GLN A 91 -10.26 2.52 -11.81
CA GLN A 91 -9.04 3.34 -11.90
C GLN A 91 -9.24 4.76 -11.35
N ALA A 92 -10.35 5.41 -11.69
CA ALA A 92 -10.64 6.76 -11.19
C ALA A 92 -10.78 6.78 -9.66
N ASP A 93 -11.45 5.79 -9.08
CA ASP A 93 -11.61 5.66 -7.64
C ASP A 93 -10.28 5.33 -6.94
N TYR A 94 -9.45 4.45 -7.53
CA TYR A 94 -8.10 4.19 -7.04
C TYR A 94 -7.24 5.45 -7.01
N ILE A 95 -7.20 6.23 -8.10
CA ILE A 95 -6.41 7.48 -8.14
C ILE A 95 -6.89 8.46 -7.07
N ARG A 96 -8.20 8.61 -6.88
CA ARG A 96 -8.74 9.49 -5.82
C ARG A 96 -8.31 9.03 -4.44
N ARG A 97 -8.43 7.74 -4.13
CA ARG A 97 -8.00 7.16 -2.85
C ARG A 97 -6.50 7.33 -2.65
N GLN A 98 -5.69 7.07 -3.67
CA GLN A 98 -4.24 7.23 -3.61
C GLN A 98 -3.84 8.69 -3.36
N MET A 99 -4.51 9.66 -3.99
CA MET A 99 -4.27 11.08 -3.73
C MET A 99 -4.61 11.50 -2.30
N GLN A 100 -5.71 10.98 -1.75
CA GLN A 100 -6.09 11.20 -0.36
C GLN A 100 -5.04 10.60 0.59
N ALA A 101 -4.64 9.35 0.35
CA ALA A 101 -3.61 8.67 1.13
C ALA A 101 -2.29 9.44 1.09
N LEU A 102 -1.81 9.87 -0.09
CA LEU A 102 -0.59 10.66 -0.23
C LEU A 102 -0.66 11.98 0.53
N THR A 103 -1.82 12.64 0.53
CA THR A 103 -2.01 13.89 1.26
C THR A 103 -1.91 13.67 2.76
N GLU A 104 -2.53 12.61 3.29
CA GLU A 104 -2.44 12.27 4.72
C GLU A 104 -1.02 11.85 5.10
N GLN A 105 -0.36 11.00 4.30
CA GLN A 105 1.02 10.58 4.50
C GLN A 105 1.99 11.78 4.53
N ALA A 106 1.82 12.74 3.61
CA ALA A 106 2.62 13.95 3.57
C ALA A 106 2.41 14.84 4.82
N LYS A 107 1.16 14.95 5.28
CA LYS A 107 0.82 15.67 6.50
C LYS A 107 1.46 15.02 7.73
N GLU A 108 1.35 13.69 7.86
CA GLU A 108 1.97 12.94 8.95
C GLU A 108 3.50 13.08 8.98
N LEU A 109 4.16 13.06 7.82
CA LEU A 109 5.60 13.31 7.71
C LEU A 109 5.97 14.74 8.16
N GLY A 110 5.18 15.73 7.76
CA GLY A 110 5.34 17.12 8.16
C GLY A 110 5.19 17.31 9.67
N GLU A 111 4.19 16.66 10.28
CA GLU A 111 3.97 16.67 11.73
C GLU A 111 5.14 16.01 12.48
N SER A 112 5.62 14.85 12.04
CA SER A 112 6.79 14.18 12.63
C SER A 112 8.04 15.04 12.57
N THR A 113 8.28 15.72 11.43
CA THR A 113 9.44 16.60 11.25
C THR A 113 9.33 17.83 12.16
N SER A 114 8.14 18.43 12.26
CA SER A 114 7.89 19.57 13.15
C SER A 114 8.07 19.19 14.62
N LYS A 115 7.60 18.01 15.04
CA LYS A 115 7.77 17.49 16.39
C LYS A 115 9.24 17.26 16.72
N ALA A 116 9.99 16.59 15.84
CA ALA A 116 11.43 16.39 16.00
C ALA A 116 12.20 17.72 16.11
N ALA A 117 11.81 18.74 15.35
CA ALA A 117 12.40 20.08 15.43
C ALA A 117 12.10 20.78 16.77
N LYS A 118 10.88 20.64 17.31
CA LYS A 118 10.49 21.22 18.60
C LYS A 118 11.19 20.53 19.77
N ASP A 119 11.31 19.21 19.73
CA ASP A 119 11.98 18.41 20.77
C ASP A 119 13.51 18.65 20.79
N ALA A 120 14.08 19.12 19.67
CA ALA A 120 15.51 19.49 19.56
C ALA A 120 15.84 20.89 20.09
N VAL A 121 14.85 21.73 20.40
CA VAL A 121 15.06 23.05 21.03
C VAL A 121 15.05 22.86 22.55
N PRO A 122 16.17 23.09 23.27
CA PRO A 122 16.18 22.97 24.73
C PRO A 122 15.27 24.04 25.37
N PRO A 123 14.60 23.72 26.49
CA PRO A 123 13.78 24.70 27.21
C PRO A 123 14.66 25.83 27.74
N ARG A 124 14.12 27.06 27.71
CA ARG A 124 14.73 28.25 28.32
C ARG A 124 14.53 28.27 29.82
#